data_AF-X7ZVL2-F1
#
_entry.id   AF-X7ZVL2-F1
#
_cell.length_a   1.000
_cell.length_b   1.000
_cell.length_c   1.000
_cell.angle_alpha   90.00
_cell.angle_beta   90.00
_cell.angle_gamma   90.00
#
_symmetry.space_group_name_H-M   'P 1'
#
loop_
_entity.id
_entity.type
_entity.pdbx_description
1 polymer ?
#
loop_
_entity_poly.entity_id
_entity_poly.type
_entity_poly.pdbx_seq_one_letter_code
_entity_poly.pdbx_strand_id
1 'polypeptide(L)'
;MTPLPSMQPTGWFQVAWSADVGVGQVAPLHYFGRDLVAFRGHDGKVSVLDAHCRHLGANLAYGGCVVDDGIQCPFHGWVWNGEGRNVRIPYQDRPNKGRRIRSYPVTERNEAIYIWHDTAGREPLWQVPDRFEVLGQHIASRSYYPFGPDCRTRFERVSVHPQTIAENAVDPHHFRFVHRTPISPAVLREYTDDTTWSAKVGFGRRWLDGVDRPGTP
;
A
#
# COMPACT_ATOMS: atom_id res chain seq x y z
N MET A 1 -10.49 28.48 2.44
CA MET A 1 -10.52 27.20 3.17
C MET A 1 -9.13 26.93 3.70
N THR A 2 -9.00 26.67 5.00
CA THR A 2 -7.74 26.22 5.58
C THR A 2 -7.39 24.86 4.97
N PRO A 3 -6.16 24.64 4.48
CA PRO A 3 -5.75 23.33 3.98
C PRO A 3 -5.90 22.30 5.10
N LEU A 4 -6.36 21.09 4.74
CA LEU A 4 -6.36 19.97 5.66
C LEU A 4 -4.92 19.72 6.15
N PRO A 5 -4.74 19.39 7.44
CA PRO A 5 -3.41 19.19 8.02
C PRO A 5 -2.67 18.08 7.27
N SER A 6 -1.34 18.19 7.22
CA SER A 6 -0.51 17.11 6.67
C SER A 6 -0.75 15.82 7.46
N MET A 7 -1.24 14.79 6.78
CA MET A 7 -1.32 13.45 7.36
C MET A 7 0.03 12.74 7.15
N GLN A 8 0.69 12.38 8.24
CA GLN A 8 1.84 11.48 8.23
C GLN A 8 1.45 10.16 8.91
N PRO A 9 0.74 9.28 8.20
CA PRO A 9 0.17 8.10 8.83
C PRO A 9 1.24 7.03 9.03
N THR A 10 1.15 6.28 10.13
CA THR A 10 1.96 5.07 10.35
C THR A 10 1.14 3.85 9.96
N GLY A 11 1.71 2.96 9.14
CA GLY A 11 1.06 1.71 8.77
C GLY A 11 1.57 1.09 7.48
N TRP A 12 0.87 0.05 7.04
CA TRP A 12 1.06 -0.58 5.74
C TRP A 12 0.21 0.11 4.67
N PHE A 13 0.84 0.45 3.55
CA PHE A 13 0.19 1.08 2.40
C PHE A 13 0.44 0.29 1.15
N GLN A 14 -0.62 -0.06 0.42
CA GLN A 14 -0.49 -0.60 -0.92
C GLN A 14 0.07 0.51 -1.83
N VAL A 15 1.21 0.24 -2.47
CA VAL A 15 1.87 1.20 -3.37
C VAL A 15 1.93 0.73 -4.82
N ALA A 16 1.70 -0.56 -5.07
CA ALA A 16 1.61 -1.12 -6.42
C ALA A 16 0.86 -2.45 -6.39
N TRP A 17 0.42 -2.91 -7.55
CA TRP A 17 0.08 -4.33 -7.74
C TRP A 17 1.36 -5.13 -8.00
N SER A 18 1.39 -6.39 -7.60
CA SER A 18 2.50 -7.31 -7.89
C SER A 18 2.86 -7.34 -9.38
N ALA A 19 1.84 -7.28 -10.23
CA ALA A 19 1.98 -7.28 -11.69
C ALA A 19 2.52 -5.95 -12.27
N ASP A 20 2.50 -4.85 -11.51
CA ASP A 20 3.10 -3.58 -11.97
C ASP A 20 4.64 -3.63 -11.99
N VAL A 21 5.25 -4.60 -11.29
CA VAL A 21 6.71 -4.74 -11.17
C VAL A 21 7.09 -6.20 -11.42
N GLY A 22 7.30 -6.59 -12.68
CA GLY A 22 7.80 -7.91 -13.06
C GLY A 22 9.28 -8.11 -12.72
N VAL A 23 9.76 -9.36 -12.83
CA VAL A 23 11.17 -9.71 -12.59
C VAL A 23 12.09 -8.89 -13.50
N GLY A 24 13.12 -8.26 -12.93
CA GLY A 24 14.05 -7.41 -13.65
C GLY A 24 13.48 -6.02 -14.01
N GLN A 25 12.23 -5.71 -13.64
CA GLN A 25 11.61 -4.42 -13.93
C GLN A 25 11.80 -3.42 -12.80
N VAL A 26 11.65 -2.15 -13.18
CA VAL A 26 11.73 -0.97 -12.34
C VAL A 26 10.48 -0.14 -12.55
N ALA A 27 9.87 0.36 -11.48
CA ALA A 27 8.67 1.19 -11.53
C ALA A 27 8.83 2.47 -10.68
N PRO A 28 8.46 3.65 -11.22
CA PRO A 28 8.38 4.88 -10.47
C PRO A 28 7.14 4.90 -9.57
N LEU A 29 7.32 5.36 -8.33
CA LEU A 29 6.25 5.52 -7.34
C LEU A 29 6.35 6.91 -6.70
N HIS A 30 5.21 7.49 -6.29
CA HIS A 30 5.19 8.77 -5.57
C HIS A 30 4.24 8.70 -4.38
N TYR A 31 4.79 8.60 -3.17
CA TYR A 31 4.05 8.44 -1.93
C TYR A 31 4.69 9.22 -0.79
N PHE A 32 3.88 9.68 0.17
CA PHE A 32 4.35 10.42 1.35
C PHE A 32 5.20 11.66 1.00
N GLY A 33 4.90 12.32 -0.13
CA GLY A 33 5.64 13.47 -0.65
C GLY A 33 7.05 13.14 -1.14
N ARG A 34 7.32 11.88 -1.50
CA ARG A 34 8.63 11.38 -1.94
C ARG A 34 8.51 10.61 -3.24
N ASP A 35 9.51 10.79 -4.09
CA ASP A 35 9.76 9.90 -5.22
C ASP A 35 10.42 8.63 -4.70
N LEU A 36 9.81 7.49 -5.00
CA LEU A 36 10.27 6.16 -4.65
C LEU A 36 10.54 5.35 -5.92
N VAL A 37 11.41 4.36 -5.81
CA VAL A 37 11.67 3.36 -6.86
C VAL A 37 11.33 1.98 -6.33
N ALA A 38 10.43 1.29 -7.02
CA ALA A 38 10.24 -0.14 -6.85
C ALA A 38 11.02 -0.89 -7.92
N PHE A 39 11.68 -1.99 -7.56
CA PHE A 39 12.30 -2.89 -8.52
C PHE A 39 12.22 -4.33 -8.04
N ARG A 40 12.21 -5.28 -8.97
CA ARG A 40 12.23 -6.71 -8.64
C ARG A 40 13.53 -7.34 -9.09
N GLY A 41 14.26 -7.91 -8.13
CA GLY A 41 15.47 -8.68 -8.39
C GLY A 41 15.22 -9.88 -9.29
N HIS A 42 16.30 -10.49 -9.80
CA HIS A 42 16.20 -11.74 -10.55
C HIS A 42 15.85 -12.91 -9.60
N ASP A 43 16.09 -12.74 -8.30
CA ASP A 43 15.57 -13.59 -7.21
C ASP A 43 14.05 -13.51 -7.00
N GLY A 44 13.36 -12.64 -7.75
CA GLY A 44 11.91 -12.45 -7.68
C GLY A 44 11.44 -11.57 -6.53
N LYS A 45 12.32 -11.04 -5.68
CA LYS A 45 11.93 -10.18 -4.55
C LYS A 45 11.79 -8.74 -4.99
N VAL A 46 10.69 -8.11 -4.54
CA VAL A 46 10.48 -6.68 -4.72
C VAL A 46 11.17 -5.88 -3.61
N SER A 47 11.80 -4.77 -3.98
CA SER A 47 12.39 -3.80 -3.07
C SER A 47 11.88 -2.41 -3.40
N VAL A 48 11.71 -1.57 -2.36
CA VAL A 48 11.29 -0.17 -2.52
C VAL A 48 12.25 0.75 -1.78
N LEU A 49 12.79 1.74 -2.49
CA LEU A 49 13.77 2.71 -1.98
C LEU A 49 13.30 4.15 -2.25
N ASP A 50 13.87 5.13 -1.55
CA ASP A 50 13.89 6.52 -2.05
C ASP A 50 14.51 6.54 -3.46
N ALA A 51 13.93 7.28 -4.40
CA ALA A 51 14.32 7.22 -5.81
C ALA A 51 15.65 7.92 -6.13
N HIS A 52 16.11 8.87 -5.31
CA HIS A 52 17.28 9.68 -5.62
C HIS A 52 18.59 9.04 -5.18
N CYS A 53 19.46 8.77 -6.15
CA CYS A 53 20.78 8.19 -5.94
C CYS A 53 21.64 9.07 -5.02
N ARG A 54 22.24 8.47 -3.98
CA ARG A 54 23.11 9.19 -3.02
C ARG A 54 24.49 9.58 -3.57
N HIS A 55 24.76 9.33 -4.86
CA HIS A 55 25.92 9.89 -5.55
C HIS A 55 25.68 11.36 -5.89
N LEU A 56 24.90 11.66 -6.93
CA LEU A 56 24.61 13.01 -7.41
C LEU A 56 23.12 13.26 -7.72
N GLY A 57 22.21 12.50 -7.08
CA GLY A 57 20.77 12.82 -7.08
C GLY A 57 19.95 12.32 -8.28
N ALA A 58 20.56 11.63 -9.24
CA ALA A 58 19.83 11.01 -10.35
C ALA A 58 18.68 10.12 -9.85
N ASN A 59 17.50 10.24 -10.47
CA ASN A 59 16.35 9.44 -10.12
C ASN A 59 16.50 8.02 -10.70
N LEU A 60 16.59 7.03 -9.83
CA LEU A 60 16.78 5.61 -10.15
C LEU A 60 15.58 4.99 -10.88
N ALA A 61 14.38 5.53 -10.70
CA ALA A 61 13.18 5.01 -11.34
C ALA A 61 13.09 5.35 -12.83
N TYR A 62 13.86 6.35 -13.30
CA TYR A 62 13.89 6.78 -14.69
C TYR A 62 15.23 6.44 -15.33
N GLY A 63 15.23 5.37 -16.14
CA GLY A 63 16.42 4.87 -16.84
C GLY A 63 17.31 3.95 -16.01
N GLY A 64 17.05 3.78 -14.71
CA GLY A 64 17.71 2.73 -13.92
C GLY A 64 17.26 1.34 -14.37
N CYS A 65 18.10 0.35 -14.14
CA CYS A 65 17.84 -1.04 -14.51
C CYS A 65 18.26 -2.00 -13.39
N VAL A 66 17.62 -3.17 -13.35
CA VAL A 66 18.01 -4.22 -12.41
C VAL A 66 19.29 -4.87 -12.92
N VAL A 67 20.32 -4.88 -12.08
CA VAL A 67 21.56 -5.61 -12.34
C VAL A 67 21.88 -6.45 -11.12
N ASP A 68 22.11 -7.75 -11.35
CA ASP A 68 22.12 -8.75 -10.29
C ASP A 68 20.75 -8.70 -9.55
N ASP A 69 20.74 -8.46 -8.24
CA ASP A 69 19.51 -8.22 -7.45
C ASP A 69 19.45 -6.78 -6.89
N GLY A 70 20.13 -5.84 -7.54
CA GLY A 70 20.13 -4.42 -7.18
C GLY A 70 19.65 -3.51 -8.30
N ILE A 71 19.41 -2.24 -7.96
CA ILE A 71 19.09 -1.18 -8.91
C ILE A 71 20.35 -0.41 -9.30
N GLN A 72 20.69 -0.43 -10.59
CA GLN A 72 21.78 0.35 -11.15
C GLN A 72 21.31 1.77 -11.49
N CYS A 73 22.07 2.75 -11.01
CA CYS A 73 21.87 4.15 -11.31
C CYS A 73 22.18 4.47 -12.79
N PRO A 74 21.26 5.13 -13.52
CA PRO A 74 21.45 5.44 -14.94
C PRO A 74 22.61 6.40 -15.21
N PHE A 75 23.04 7.17 -14.21
CA PHE A 75 24.03 8.23 -14.43
C PHE A 75 25.47 7.68 -14.42
N HIS A 76 25.83 6.92 -13.39
CA HIS A 76 27.22 6.46 -13.19
C HIS A 76 27.33 4.98 -12.86
N GLY A 77 26.25 4.20 -13.05
CA GLY A 77 26.28 2.75 -12.87
C GLY A 77 26.42 2.25 -11.43
N TRP A 78 26.33 3.12 -10.41
CA TRP A 78 26.32 2.69 -9.00
C TRP A 78 25.13 1.77 -8.74
N VAL A 79 25.38 0.59 -8.16
CA VAL A 79 24.33 -0.39 -7.87
C VAL A 79 23.98 -0.35 -6.39
N TRP A 80 22.69 -0.32 -6.11
CA TRP A 80 22.11 -0.31 -4.76
C TRP A 80 21.27 -1.56 -4.54
N ASN A 81 21.48 -2.29 -3.44
CA ASN A 81 20.65 -3.46 -3.13
C ASN A 81 19.28 -3.05 -2.52
N GLY A 82 18.41 -4.04 -2.25
CA GLY A 82 17.10 -3.81 -1.64
C GLY A 82 17.11 -3.17 -0.24
N GLU A 83 18.23 -3.26 0.48
CA GLU A 83 18.44 -2.57 1.76
C GLU A 83 18.97 -1.13 1.59
N GLY A 84 19.08 -0.66 0.34
CA GLY A 84 19.60 0.65 -0.02
C GLY A 84 21.11 0.82 0.16
N ARG A 85 21.87 -0.26 0.35
CA ARG A 85 23.34 -0.21 0.46
C ARG A 85 23.94 -0.12 -0.94
N ASN A 86 24.96 0.71 -1.12
CA ASN A 86 25.77 0.62 -2.33
C ASN A 86 26.58 -0.69 -2.29
N VAL A 87 26.36 -1.55 -3.28
CA VAL A 87 27.00 -2.87 -3.37
C VAL A 87 28.04 -2.95 -4.50
N ARG A 88 27.96 -2.03 -5.48
CA ARG A 88 28.92 -1.97 -6.58
C ARG A 88 29.09 -0.55 -7.12
N ILE A 89 30.33 -0.21 -7.44
CA ILE A 89 30.70 0.96 -8.24
C ILE A 89 31.53 0.40 -9.39
N PRO A 90 31.05 0.42 -10.65
CA PRO A 90 31.67 -0.36 -11.74
C PRO A 90 33.15 -0.07 -12.01
N TYR A 91 33.61 1.12 -11.63
CA TYR A 91 34.96 1.63 -11.86
C TYR A 91 35.79 1.76 -10.56
N GLN A 92 35.43 1.05 -9.49
CA GLN A 92 36.21 0.97 -8.25
C GLN A 92 36.24 -0.45 -7.71
N ASP A 93 37.33 -0.82 -7.02
CA ASP A 93 37.50 -2.17 -6.43
C ASP A 93 36.57 -2.44 -5.25
N ARG A 94 35.97 -1.39 -4.67
CA ARG A 94 35.13 -1.49 -3.47
C ARG A 94 33.91 -0.58 -3.54
N PRO A 95 32.76 -1.04 -3.01
CA PRO A 95 31.59 -0.18 -2.88
C PRO A 95 31.77 0.88 -1.80
N ASN A 96 30.90 1.88 -1.82
CA ASN A 96 30.81 2.88 -0.76
C ASN A 96 29.94 2.37 0.40
N LYS A 97 30.59 1.86 1.45
CA LYS A 97 29.91 1.36 2.67
C LYS A 97 29.23 2.46 3.50
N GLY A 98 29.61 3.72 3.32
CA GLY A 98 29.09 4.85 4.11
C GLY A 98 27.81 5.47 3.55
N ARG A 99 27.50 5.25 2.26
CA ARG A 99 26.28 5.78 1.63
C ARG A 99 25.16 4.76 1.65
N ARG A 100 23.97 5.23 2.02
CA ARG A 100 22.75 4.44 2.06
C ARG A 100 21.55 5.23 1.53
N ILE A 101 20.79 4.62 0.64
CA ILE A 101 19.45 5.06 0.25
C ILE A 101 18.46 4.52 1.30
N ARG A 102 17.44 5.30 1.66
CA ARG A 102 16.38 4.80 2.53
C ARG A 102 15.68 3.64 1.82
N SER A 103 15.62 2.49 2.48
CA SER A 103 14.76 1.36 2.09
C SER A 103 13.51 1.35 2.95
N TYR A 104 12.43 0.78 2.42
CA TYR A 104 11.18 0.57 3.14
C TYR A 104 11.00 -0.93 3.40
N PRO A 105 10.50 -1.36 4.58
CA PRO A 105 10.03 -2.73 4.73
C PRO A 105 8.92 -3.00 3.72
N VAL A 106 9.08 -4.07 2.93
CA VAL A 106 8.15 -4.45 1.87
C VAL A 106 7.50 -5.78 2.22
N THR A 107 6.20 -5.90 1.93
CA THR A 107 5.49 -7.18 1.95
C THR A 107 4.68 -7.30 0.67
N GLU A 108 4.86 -8.40 -0.04
CA GLU A 108 4.04 -8.76 -1.19
C GLU A 108 3.02 -9.80 -0.76
N ARG A 109 1.74 -9.43 -0.78
CA ARG A 109 0.64 -10.28 -0.31
C ARG A 109 -0.64 -9.90 -1.04
N ASN A 110 -1.54 -10.85 -1.26
CA ASN A 110 -2.82 -10.60 -1.92
C ASN A 110 -2.65 -9.83 -3.25
N GLU A 111 -1.69 -10.30 -4.07
CA GLU A 111 -1.40 -9.75 -5.40
C GLU A 111 -0.97 -8.27 -5.41
N ALA A 112 -0.63 -7.71 -4.24
CA ALA A 112 -0.28 -6.32 -4.03
C ALA A 112 1.06 -6.16 -3.28
N ILE A 113 1.73 -5.05 -3.55
CA ILE A 113 2.98 -4.65 -2.92
C ILE A 113 2.66 -3.58 -1.89
N TYR A 114 2.99 -3.88 -0.63
CA TYR A 114 2.83 -2.97 0.51
C TYR A 114 4.18 -2.49 1.00
N ILE A 115 4.24 -1.23 1.44
CA ILE A 115 5.35 -0.73 2.24
C ILE A 115 4.89 -0.31 3.62
N TRP A 116 5.77 -0.51 4.60
CA TRP A 116 5.60 0.06 5.92
C TRP A 116 6.13 1.49 5.93
N HIS A 117 5.23 2.43 6.20
CA HIS A 117 5.59 3.82 6.45
C HIS A 117 5.40 4.10 7.94
N ASP A 118 6.46 4.59 8.60
CA ASP A 118 6.40 5.07 9.98
C ASP A 118 7.14 6.41 10.08
N THR A 119 6.53 7.34 10.80
CA THR A 119 7.03 8.70 11.00
C THR A 119 8.29 8.75 11.87
N ALA A 120 8.44 7.80 12.79
CA ALA A 120 9.64 7.65 13.61
C ALA A 120 10.65 6.64 13.03
N GLY A 121 10.37 6.06 11.85
CA GLY A 121 11.24 5.07 11.20
C GLY A 121 11.34 3.73 11.94
N ARG A 122 10.35 3.38 12.74
CA ARG A 122 10.28 2.08 13.44
C ARG A 122 9.95 0.95 12.48
N GLU A 123 10.32 -0.27 12.88
CA GLU A 123 9.91 -1.50 12.21
C GLU A 123 8.39 -1.72 12.26
N PRO A 124 7.82 -2.56 11.37
CA PRO A 124 6.41 -2.89 11.37
C PRO A 124 5.90 -3.37 12.72
N LEU A 125 4.86 -2.71 13.23
CA LEU A 125 4.22 -3.06 14.50
C LEU A 125 3.18 -4.19 14.37
N TRP A 126 2.69 -4.40 13.14
CA TRP A 126 1.76 -5.48 12.78
C TRP A 126 2.07 -5.96 11.37
N GLN A 127 1.50 -7.10 10.97
CA GLN A 127 1.64 -7.64 9.62
C GLN A 127 0.45 -7.23 8.74
N VAL A 128 0.65 -7.19 7.42
CA VAL A 128 -0.47 -7.06 6.47
C VAL A 128 -1.37 -8.29 6.63
N PRO A 129 -2.68 -8.13 6.92
CA PRO A 129 -3.59 -9.27 7.05
C PRO A 129 -3.65 -10.11 5.76
N ASP A 130 -3.71 -11.43 5.89
CA ASP A 130 -4.03 -12.28 4.74
C ASP A 130 -5.50 -12.11 4.36
N ARG A 131 -5.82 -12.10 3.06
CA ARG A 131 -7.22 -12.10 2.60
C ARG A 131 -8.03 -13.27 3.20
N PHE A 132 -7.41 -14.44 3.34
CA PHE A 132 -8.07 -15.63 3.86
C PHE A 132 -8.17 -15.66 5.38
N GLU A 133 -7.25 -14.99 6.08
CA GLU A 133 -7.36 -14.78 7.53
C GLU A 133 -8.59 -13.91 7.84
N VAL A 134 -8.83 -12.85 7.04
CA VAL A 134 -9.92 -11.90 7.28
C VAL A 134 -11.29 -12.48 6.88
N LEU A 135 -11.38 -13.17 5.74
CA LEU A 135 -12.65 -13.67 5.21
C LEU A 135 -13.06 -15.04 5.80
N GLY A 136 -12.15 -15.72 6.50
CA GLY A 136 -12.39 -16.98 7.21
C GLY A 136 -12.18 -18.23 6.35
N GLN A 137 -11.82 -19.34 7.00
CA GLN A 137 -11.40 -20.59 6.35
C GLN A 137 -12.46 -21.21 5.42
N HIS A 138 -13.75 -20.98 5.68
CA HIS A 138 -14.86 -21.52 4.89
C HIS A 138 -14.86 -21.08 3.42
N ILE A 139 -14.07 -20.06 3.07
CA ILE A 139 -13.92 -19.56 1.71
C ILE A 139 -12.56 -19.87 1.07
N ALA A 140 -11.65 -20.51 1.81
CA ALA A 140 -10.26 -20.73 1.39
C ALA A 140 -10.13 -21.69 0.19
N SER A 141 -11.09 -22.62 0.04
CA SER A 141 -11.11 -23.57 -1.08
C SER A 141 -11.75 -23.02 -2.36
N ARG A 142 -12.26 -21.78 -2.33
CA ARG A 142 -12.93 -21.17 -3.49
C ARG A 142 -11.91 -20.53 -4.43
N SER A 143 -12.24 -20.55 -5.71
CA SER A 143 -11.48 -19.81 -6.73
C SER A 143 -11.98 -18.38 -6.80
N TYR A 144 -11.04 -17.42 -6.86
CA TYR A 144 -11.31 -16.01 -7.03
C TYR A 144 -10.68 -15.51 -8.31
N TYR A 145 -11.30 -14.49 -8.91
CA TYR A 145 -10.64 -13.74 -9.95
C TYR A 145 -9.41 -13.05 -9.34
N PRO A 146 -8.21 -13.19 -9.93
CA PRO A 146 -7.01 -12.56 -9.39
C PRO A 146 -7.17 -11.05 -9.39
N PHE A 147 -6.77 -10.39 -8.30
CA PHE A 147 -6.65 -8.94 -8.31
C PHE A 147 -5.46 -8.54 -9.17
N GLY A 148 -5.61 -7.44 -9.89
CA GLY A 148 -4.55 -6.92 -10.74
C GLY A 148 -4.81 -5.48 -11.17
N PRO A 149 -4.00 -4.98 -12.12
CA PRO A 149 -4.16 -3.64 -12.65
C PRO A 149 -5.57 -3.36 -13.18
N ASP A 150 -6.28 -4.35 -13.72
CA ASP A 150 -7.65 -4.21 -14.24
C ASP A 150 -8.69 -4.00 -13.12
N CYS A 151 -8.34 -4.30 -11.88
CA CYS A 151 -9.16 -4.03 -10.70
C CYS A 151 -8.97 -2.61 -10.16
N ARG A 152 -8.19 -1.74 -10.84
CA ARG A 152 -7.96 -0.35 -10.44
C ARG A 152 -8.60 0.63 -11.41
N THR A 153 -9.15 1.71 -10.86
CA THR A 153 -9.48 2.92 -11.63
C THR A 153 -8.63 4.06 -11.09
N ARG A 154 -7.89 4.75 -11.96
CA ARG A 154 -7.03 5.87 -11.59
C ARG A 154 -7.62 7.18 -12.10
N PHE A 155 -7.81 8.12 -11.19
CA PHE A 155 -8.28 9.47 -11.51
C PHE A 155 -7.13 10.48 -11.33
N GLU A 156 -6.36 10.74 -12.40
CA GLU A 156 -5.12 11.53 -12.32
C GLU A 156 -5.33 12.99 -11.85
N ARG A 157 -6.53 13.53 -12.08
CA ARG A 157 -6.87 14.93 -11.79
C ARG A 157 -7.69 15.10 -10.51
N VAL A 158 -7.83 14.04 -9.73
CA VAL A 158 -8.57 14.06 -8.46
C VAL A 158 -7.57 13.97 -7.33
N SER A 159 -7.33 15.11 -6.68
CA SER A 159 -6.56 15.18 -5.44
C SER A 159 -7.53 15.20 -4.28
N VAL A 160 -7.46 14.17 -3.42
CA VAL A 160 -8.31 14.03 -2.24
C VAL A 160 -7.46 13.72 -1.03
N HIS A 161 -7.78 14.35 0.10
CA HIS A 161 -7.11 14.05 1.35
C HIS A 161 -7.57 12.67 1.86
N PRO A 162 -6.67 11.75 2.28
CA PRO A 162 -7.06 10.40 2.70
C PRO A 162 -8.15 10.36 3.77
N GLN A 163 -8.19 11.34 4.68
CA GLN A 163 -9.24 11.46 5.69
C GLN A 163 -10.64 11.53 5.07
N THR A 164 -10.81 12.25 3.96
CA THR A 164 -12.11 12.37 3.29
C THR A 164 -12.61 11.02 2.78
N ILE A 165 -11.70 10.15 2.34
CA ILE A 165 -12.06 8.78 1.95
C ILE A 165 -12.42 7.94 3.17
N ALA A 166 -11.68 8.07 4.27
CA ALA A 166 -11.96 7.36 5.51
C ALA A 166 -13.32 7.76 6.13
N GLU A 167 -13.65 9.05 6.14
CA GLU A 167 -14.94 9.56 6.63
C GLU A 167 -16.12 9.05 5.81
N ASN A 168 -15.94 8.85 4.49
CA ASN A 168 -16.98 8.28 3.64
C ASN A 168 -17.33 6.84 4.03
N ALA A 169 -16.37 6.06 4.56
CA ALA A 169 -16.58 4.65 4.92
C ALA A 169 -17.61 4.45 6.06
N VAL A 170 -17.86 5.48 6.87
CA VAL A 170 -18.78 5.43 8.02
C VAL A 170 -20.09 6.17 7.77
N ASP A 171 -20.30 6.79 6.59
CA ASP A 171 -21.55 7.47 6.24
C ASP A 171 -22.52 6.51 5.53
N PRO A 172 -23.56 5.97 6.17
CA PRO A 172 -24.50 5.08 5.48
C PRO A 172 -25.42 5.80 4.49
N HIS A 173 -25.56 7.13 4.57
CA HIS A 173 -26.55 7.86 3.78
C HIS A 173 -26.10 8.12 2.34
N HIS A 174 -24.80 8.21 2.07
CA HIS A 174 -24.30 8.41 0.71
C HIS A 174 -24.67 7.26 -0.24
N PHE A 175 -24.98 6.06 0.27
CA PHE A 175 -25.49 4.94 -0.52
C PHE A 175 -26.77 5.30 -1.29
N ARG A 176 -27.71 6.01 -0.66
CA ARG A 176 -28.97 6.40 -1.32
C ARG A 176 -28.76 7.43 -2.41
N PHE A 177 -27.94 8.44 -2.16
CA PHE A 177 -27.86 9.63 -3.03
C PHE A 177 -26.74 9.53 -4.07
N VAL A 178 -25.56 9.03 -3.67
CA VAL A 178 -24.38 8.89 -4.55
C VAL A 178 -24.44 7.57 -5.30
N HIS A 179 -24.61 6.44 -4.60
CA HIS A 179 -24.65 5.12 -5.23
C HIS A 179 -26.02 4.74 -5.81
N ARG A 180 -27.08 5.50 -5.46
CA ARG A 180 -28.47 5.24 -5.89
C ARG A 180 -28.94 3.82 -5.56
N THR A 181 -28.46 3.25 -4.45
CA THR A 181 -28.88 1.92 -4.03
C THR A 181 -30.31 1.97 -3.46
N PRO A 182 -31.14 0.94 -3.71
CA PRO A 182 -32.51 0.89 -3.18
C PRO A 182 -32.54 0.63 -1.66
N ILE A 183 -31.43 0.17 -1.09
CA ILE A 183 -31.26 -0.16 0.33
C ILE A 183 -30.04 0.62 0.83
N SER A 184 -30.24 1.37 1.91
CA SER A 184 -29.14 1.98 2.66
C SER A 184 -28.75 1.10 3.84
N PRO A 185 -27.46 1.02 4.18
CA PRO A 185 -27.01 0.39 5.40
C PRO A 185 -27.63 1.09 6.63
N ALA A 186 -27.89 0.31 7.67
CA ALA A 186 -28.33 0.82 8.96
C ALA A 186 -27.34 0.42 10.05
N VAL A 187 -27.03 1.36 10.93
CA VAL A 187 -26.24 1.08 12.14
C VAL A 187 -27.16 0.34 13.13
N LEU A 188 -26.86 -0.92 13.37
CA LEU A 188 -27.65 -1.80 14.25
C LEU A 188 -27.23 -1.70 15.71
N ARG A 189 -25.94 -1.46 15.94
CA ARG A 189 -25.35 -1.25 17.26
C ARG A 189 -24.08 -0.43 17.10
N GLU A 190 -23.86 0.46 18.05
CA GLU A 190 -22.66 1.27 18.15
C GLU A 190 -22.06 1.09 19.54
N TYR A 191 -20.73 1.14 19.63
CA TYR A 191 -20.00 1.18 20.88
C TYR A 191 -18.86 2.18 20.74
N THR A 192 -18.73 3.05 21.73
CA THR A 192 -17.71 4.10 21.76
C THR A 192 -17.09 4.13 23.15
N ASP A 193 -15.76 4.16 23.21
CA ASP A 193 -14.98 4.53 24.38
C ASP A 193 -14.02 5.69 24.03
N ASP A 194 -13.13 6.06 24.95
CA ASP A 194 -12.21 7.19 24.80
C ASP A 194 -11.31 7.11 23.56
N THR A 195 -11.07 5.91 23.03
CA THR A 195 -10.10 5.65 21.95
C THR A 195 -10.64 4.83 20.80
N THR A 196 -11.76 4.13 20.99
CA THR A 196 -12.31 3.18 20.03
C THR A 196 -13.77 3.51 19.74
N TRP A 197 -14.09 3.55 18.45
CA TRP A 197 -15.45 3.56 17.96
C TRP A 197 -15.66 2.30 17.11
N SER A 198 -16.78 1.61 17.31
CA SER A 198 -17.16 0.44 16.51
C SER A 198 -18.66 0.42 16.24
N ALA A 199 -19.03 0.00 15.02
CA ALA A 199 -20.42 -0.12 14.62
C ALA A 199 -20.68 -1.47 13.94
N LYS A 200 -21.80 -2.09 14.29
CA LYS A 200 -22.37 -3.22 13.55
C LYS A 200 -23.37 -2.66 12.55
N VAL A 201 -23.10 -2.84 11.26
CA VAL A 201 -23.93 -2.33 10.17
C VAL A 201 -24.63 -3.50 9.46
N GLY A 202 -25.90 -3.31 9.09
CA GLY A 202 -26.70 -4.31 8.35
C GLY A 202 -27.42 -3.71 7.14
N PHE A 203 -27.96 -4.58 6.27
CA PHE A 203 -28.63 -4.17 5.02
C PHE A 203 -30.10 -4.62 4.98
N GLY A 204 -31.04 -3.69 4.81
CA GLY A 204 -32.45 -3.98 4.51
C GLY A 204 -33.40 -4.15 5.71
N ARG A 205 -34.71 -4.27 5.44
CA ARG A 205 -35.78 -4.35 6.45
C ARG A 205 -35.58 -5.47 7.47
N ARG A 206 -35.18 -6.66 7.02
CA ARG A 206 -34.96 -7.84 7.88
C ARG A 206 -33.98 -7.61 9.05
N TRP A 207 -32.97 -6.77 8.84
CA TRP A 207 -31.97 -6.43 9.87
C TRP A 207 -32.42 -5.29 10.77
N LEU A 208 -33.17 -4.33 10.21
CA LEU A 208 -33.81 -3.23 10.95
C LEU A 208 -34.92 -3.75 11.88
N ASP A 209 -35.65 -4.78 11.45
CA ASP A 209 -36.74 -5.41 12.18
C ASP A 209 -36.25 -6.47 13.20
N GLY A 210 -34.92 -6.67 13.33
CA GLY A 210 -34.31 -7.49 14.38
C GLY A 210 -34.37 -9.02 14.19
N VAL A 211 -34.69 -9.50 12.98
CA VAL A 211 -34.99 -10.92 12.71
C VAL A 211 -33.74 -11.81 12.68
N ASP A 212 -32.55 -11.28 12.35
CA ASP A 212 -31.29 -12.04 12.26
C ASP A 212 -30.29 -11.67 13.39
N ARG A 213 -30.66 -11.92 14.65
CA ARG A 213 -29.71 -11.93 15.78
C ARG A 213 -29.08 -13.33 15.89
N PRO A 214 -27.74 -13.49 15.86
CA PRO A 214 -27.11 -14.77 16.18
C PRO A 214 -27.48 -15.14 17.62
N GLY A 215 -28.22 -16.25 17.81
CA GLY A 215 -28.66 -16.72 19.13
C GLY A 215 -30.16 -16.58 19.43
N THR A 216 -31.00 -16.31 18.44
CA THR A 216 -32.46 -16.53 18.56
C THR A 216 -32.79 -17.78 17.75
N PRO A 217 -33.54 -18.77 18.29
CA PRO A 217 -33.73 -20.08 17.68
C PRO A 217 -34.27 -20.05 16.25
#